data_AF-A0AAW0TES9-F1
#
_entry.id   AF-A0AAW0TES9-F1
#
_cell.length_a   1.000
_cell.length_b   1.000
_cell.length_c   1.000
_cell.angle_alpha   90.00
_cell.angle_beta   90.00
_cell.angle_gamma   90.00
#
_symmetry.space_group_name_H-M   'P 1'
#
loop_
_entity.id
_entity.type
_entity.pdbx_description
1 polymer ?
#
loop_
_entity_poly.entity_id
_entity_poly.type
_entity_poly.pdbx_seq_one_letter_code
_entity_poly.pdbx_strand_id
1 'polypeptide(L)'
;MTVPQAAQHYLMKNNLHEDLVSQANSAINPSLRAIRYVHDKFMHAEHGGVNDKPVMDSILDYARNHPELILKIEMLDRRLCAVLVTSFMQRVHQELREAGEVVFVDASSFVDQSSSVVIPMLCAGPAGAALLAVIFTTSQDEAILTKGFSMVKESLGATAFFWKRIATVFHD
;
A
#
# COMPACT_ATOMS: atom_id res chain seq x y z
N MET A 1 17.97 -1.46 -29.93
CA MET A 1 17.58 -0.11 -30.39
C MET A 1 17.62 0.79 -29.17
N THR A 2 18.43 1.85 -29.17
CA THR A 2 18.52 2.74 -28.00
C THR A 2 17.32 3.71 -27.98
N VAL A 3 16.95 4.23 -26.81
CA VAL A 3 15.81 5.15 -26.64
C VAL A 3 15.85 6.36 -27.60
N PRO A 4 17.02 7.00 -27.86
CA PRO A 4 17.11 8.10 -28.83
C PRO A 4 16.83 7.66 -30.28
N GLN A 5 17.28 6.46 -30.66
CA GLN A 5 17.05 5.91 -31.99
C GLN A 5 15.57 5.55 -32.21
N ALA A 6 14.90 5.04 -31.17
CA ALA A 6 13.46 4.78 -31.22
C ALA A 6 12.66 6.08 -31.37
N ALA A 7 13.02 7.14 -30.62
CA ALA A 7 12.35 8.44 -30.71
C ALA A 7 12.51 9.09 -32.10
N GLN A 8 13.71 9.05 -32.69
CA GLN A 8 13.94 9.52 -34.07
C GLN A 8 13.16 8.71 -35.11
N HIS A 9 13.08 7.39 -34.94
CA HIS A 9 12.29 6.51 -35.80
C HIS A 9 10.79 6.86 -35.76
N TYR A 10 10.23 7.13 -34.56
CA TYR A 10 8.83 7.55 -34.42
C TYR A 10 8.55 8.93 -35.02
N LEU A 11 9.47 9.89 -34.88
CA LEU A 11 9.34 11.21 -35.49
C LEU A 11 9.35 11.14 -37.03
N MET A 12 10.23 10.31 -37.61
CA MET A 12 10.23 10.08 -39.06
C MET A 12 8.97 9.33 -39.53
N LYS A 13 8.46 8.37 -38.74
CA LYS A 13 7.27 7.58 -39.07
C LYS A 13 5.98 8.42 -39.08
N ASN A 14 5.86 9.43 -38.24
CA ASN A 14 4.71 10.34 -38.20
C ASN A 14 4.68 11.36 -39.36
N ASN A 15 5.81 11.60 -40.03
CA ASN A 15 5.89 12.51 -41.18
C ASN A 15 5.51 11.85 -42.51
N LEU A 16 5.27 10.53 -42.53
CA LEU A 16 4.83 9.77 -43.69
C LEU A 16 3.35 9.44 -43.55
N HIS A 17 2.50 10.26 -44.16
CA HIS A 17 1.04 10.09 -44.22
C HIS A 17 0.58 8.85 -45.01
N GLU A 18 1.48 8.00 -45.51
CA GLU A 18 1.20 7.10 -46.63
C GLU A 18 1.10 5.60 -46.31
N ASP A 19 1.36 5.14 -45.08
CA ASP A 19 1.24 3.70 -44.80
C ASP A 19 0.29 3.40 -43.64
N LEU A 20 -0.98 3.76 -43.84
CA LEU A 20 -2.09 3.41 -42.95
C LEU A 20 -2.17 1.90 -42.71
N VAL A 21 -1.75 1.08 -43.68
CA VAL A 21 -1.75 -0.38 -43.58
C VAL A 21 -0.69 -0.84 -42.57
N SER A 22 0.51 -0.29 -42.61
CA SER A 22 1.57 -0.57 -41.61
C SER A 22 1.23 -0.04 -40.22
N GLN A 23 0.55 1.11 -40.12
CA GLN A 23 0.07 1.64 -38.83
C GLN A 23 -1.07 0.82 -38.23
N ALA A 24 -1.94 0.24 -39.07
CA ALA A 24 -3.02 -0.67 -38.67
C ALA A 24 -2.57 -2.11 -38.46
N ASN A 25 -1.35 -2.47 -38.89
CA ASN A 25 -0.82 -3.81 -38.74
C ASN A 25 -0.40 -4.07 -37.30
N SER A 26 -1.19 -4.88 -36.58
CA SER A 26 -0.94 -5.23 -35.17
C SER A 26 0.36 -6.00 -34.92
N ALA A 27 0.99 -6.54 -35.97
CA ALA A 27 2.31 -7.18 -35.85
C ALA A 27 3.46 -6.15 -35.79
N ILE A 28 3.27 -4.95 -36.37
CA ILE A 28 4.27 -3.88 -36.43
C ILE A 28 3.96 -2.79 -35.39
N ASN A 29 2.68 -2.44 -35.24
CA ASN A 29 2.16 -1.49 -34.27
C ASN A 29 1.17 -2.21 -33.35
N PRO A 30 1.65 -2.95 -32.35
CA PRO A 30 0.78 -3.69 -31.45
C PRO A 30 -0.20 -2.75 -30.77
N SER A 31 -1.46 -3.19 -30.67
CA SER A 31 -2.47 -2.43 -29.95
C SER A 31 -2.04 -2.19 -28.51
N LEU A 32 -2.54 -1.11 -27.89
CA LEU A 32 -2.32 -0.84 -26.47
C LEU A 32 -2.65 -2.05 -25.59
N ARG A 33 -3.66 -2.85 -25.97
CA ARG A 33 -4.02 -4.09 -25.27
C ARG A 33 -2.92 -5.13 -25.34
N ALA A 34 -2.28 -5.31 -26.50
CA ALA A 34 -1.18 -6.26 -26.67
C ALA A 34 0.07 -5.80 -25.88
N ILE A 35 0.38 -4.50 -25.91
CA ILE A 35 1.46 -3.93 -25.10
C ILE A 35 1.20 -4.15 -23.61
N ARG A 36 0.00 -3.80 -23.13
CA ARG A 36 -0.42 -4.05 -21.74
C ARG A 36 -0.33 -5.52 -21.37
N TYR A 37 -0.82 -6.42 -22.21
CA TYR A 37 -0.76 -7.86 -21.96
C TYR A 37 0.68 -8.38 -21.82
N VAL A 38 1.61 -7.93 -22.69
CA VAL A 38 3.03 -8.32 -22.59
C VAL A 38 3.67 -7.70 -21.36
N HIS A 39 3.38 -6.43 -21.07
CA HIS A 39 3.81 -5.76 -19.84
C HIS A 39 3.33 -6.50 -18.59
N ASP A 40 2.05 -6.85 -18.52
CA ASP A 40 1.46 -7.52 -17.37
C ASP A 40 2.05 -8.92 -17.19
N LYS A 41 2.32 -9.65 -18.30
CA LYS A 41 3.05 -10.92 -18.26
C LYS A 41 4.48 -10.76 -17.75
N PHE A 42 5.19 -9.73 -18.20
CA PHE A 42 6.55 -9.44 -17.76
C PHE A 42 6.56 -9.08 -16.27
N MET A 43 5.67 -8.18 -15.84
CA MET A 43 5.53 -7.80 -14.44
C MET A 43 5.17 -9.00 -13.56
N HIS A 44 4.26 -9.87 -14.02
CA HIS A 44 3.90 -11.10 -13.32
C HIS A 44 5.08 -12.09 -13.20
N ALA A 45 5.89 -12.24 -14.24
CA ALA A 45 7.05 -13.14 -14.22
C ALA A 45 8.19 -12.64 -13.31
N GLU A 46 8.46 -11.33 -13.32
CA GLU A 46 9.57 -10.73 -12.57
C GLU A 46 9.20 -10.38 -11.12
N HIS A 47 7.96 -9.96 -10.87
CA HIS A 47 7.52 -9.43 -9.57
C HIS A 47 6.38 -10.23 -8.94
N GLY A 48 5.92 -11.31 -9.60
CA GLY A 48 4.71 -12.02 -9.21
C GLY A 48 3.43 -11.29 -9.61
N GLY A 49 2.31 -11.98 -9.54
CA GLY A 49 0.99 -11.39 -9.75
C GLY A 49 0.51 -10.55 -8.58
N VAL A 50 -0.27 -9.53 -8.92
CA VAL A 50 -1.06 -8.78 -7.95
C VAL A 50 -2.04 -9.77 -7.31
N ASN A 51 -1.85 -10.07 -6.02
CA ASN A 51 -2.61 -11.05 -5.21
C ASN A 51 -2.23 -12.53 -5.35
N ASP A 52 -1.05 -12.87 -5.87
CA ASP A 52 -0.61 -14.28 -5.91
C ASP A 52 -0.36 -14.87 -4.52
N LYS A 53 -0.16 -14.01 -3.52
CA LYS A 53 0.12 -14.37 -2.13
C LYS A 53 -0.92 -13.75 -1.20
N PRO A 54 -1.44 -14.49 -0.19
CA PRO A 54 -2.23 -13.91 0.88
C PRO A 54 -1.51 -12.72 1.52
N VAL A 55 -2.24 -11.65 1.83
CA VAL A 55 -1.66 -10.40 2.37
C VAL A 55 -0.86 -10.66 3.63
N MET A 56 -1.34 -11.56 4.49
CA MET A 56 -0.64 -11.96 5.71
C MET A 56 0.72 -12.59 5.44
N ASP A 57 0.84 -13.43 4.42
CA ASP A 57 2.14 -14.04 4.11
C ASP A 57 3.12 -13.02 3.54
N SER A 58 2.63 -12.01 2.83
CA SER A 58 3.44 -10.88 2.34
C SER A 58 3.95 -10.02 3.49
N ILE A 59 3.09 -9.76 4.50
CA ILE A 59 3.48 -9.02 5.71
C ILE A 59 4.52 -9.80 6.51
N LEU A 60 4.33 -11.11 6.66
CA LEU A 60 5.27 -11.96 7.38
C LEU A 60 6.64 -12.03 6.69
N ASP A 61 6.67 -12.10 5.36
CA ASP A 61 7.92 -12.03 4.61
C ASP A 61 8.60 -10.66 4.74
N TYR A 62 7.83 -9.58 4.64
CA TYR A 62 8.33 -8.22 4.85
C TYR A 62 8.91 -8.07 6.26
N ALA A 63 8.21 -8.60 7.27
CA ALA A 63 8.65 -8.64 8.66
C ALA A 63 10.00 -9.35 8.85
N ARG A 64 10.20 -10.48 8.17
CA ARG A 64 11.47 -11.23 8.24
C ARG A 64 12.65 -10.46 7.66
N ASN A 65 12.42 -9.64 6.64
CA ASN A 65 13.47 -8.88 5.96
C ASN A 65 13.82 -7.54 6.63
N HIS A 66 12.99 -7.08 7.57
CA HIS A 66 13.09 -5.76 8.18
C HIS A 66 12.92 -5.84 9.71
N PRO A 67 13.91 -6.32 10.49
CA PRO A 67 13.76 -6.57 11.93
C PRO A 67 13.46 -5.31 12.77
N GLU A 68 13.63 -4.12 12.19
CA GLU A 68 13.32 -2.83 12.82
C GLU A 68 11.81 -2.49 12.88
N LEU A 69 10.97 -3.20 12.12
CA LEU A 69 9.53 -3.00 12.18
C LEU A 69 8.92 -3.65 13.40
N ILE A 70 7.83 -3.06 13.86
CA ILE A 70 6.99 -3.62 14.89
C ILE A 70 5.80 -4.27 14.17
N LEU A 71 5.70 -5.59 14.27
CA LEU A 71 4.55 -6.35 13.83
C LEU A 71 3.93 -7.03 15.05
N LYS A 72 2.69 -6.65 15.38
CA LYS A 72 1.87 -7.35 16.37
C LYS A 72 0.72 -8.04 15.67
N ILE A 73 0.45 -9.29 16.05
CA ILE A 73 -0.64 -10.08 15.51
C ILE A 73 -1.44 -10.67 16.68
N GLU A 74 -2.74 -10.44 16.68
CA GLU A 74 -3.66 -10.95 17.68
C GLU A 74 -4.97 -11.44 17.05
N MET A 75 -5.68 -12.27 17.78
CA MET A 75 -6.98 -12.83 17.40
C MET A 75 -8.05 -12.37 18.38
N LEU A 76 -9.16 -11.83 17.89
CA LEU A 76 -10.34 -11.45 18.66
C LEU A 76 -11.56 -12.18 18.10
N ASP A 77 -12.13 -13.12 18.85
CA ASP A 77 -13.28 -13.93 18.44
C ASP A 77 -13.12 -14.56 17.05
N ARG A 78 -11.96 -15.18 16.79
CA ARG A 78 -11.60 -15.79 15.49
C ARG A 78 -11.37 -14.80 14.34
N ARG A 79 -11.43 -13.49 14.60
CA ARG A 79 -11.05 -12.46 13.63
C ARG A 79 -9.60 -12.06 13.87
N LEU A 80 -8.85 -11.98 12.79
CA LEU A 80 -7.47 -11.54 12.81
C LEU A 80 -7.40 -10.01 12.94
N CYS A 81 -6.46 -9.55 13.77
CA CYS A 81 -6.02 -8.16 13.83
C CYS A 81 -4.50 -8.13 13.88
N ALA A 82 -3.86 -7.56 12.88
CA ALA A 82 -2.42 -7.34 12.84
C ALA A 82 -2.12 -5.85 12.70
N VAL A 83 -1.08 -5.38 13.37
CA VAL A 83 -0.62 -3.99 13.33
C VAL A 83 0.82 -3.97 12.90
N LEU A 84 1.11 -3.19 11.87
CA LEU A 84 2.44 -2.94 11.35
C LEU A 84 2.83 -1.48 11.59
N VAL A 85 4.01 -1.28 12.18
CA VAL A 85 4.61 0.04 12.36
C VAL A 85 6.07 -0.01 11.91
N THR A 86 6.42 0.77 10.89
CA THR A 86 7.80 0.89 10.40
C THR A 86 8.59 1.93 11.18
N SER A 87 9.91 1.94 11.05
CA SER A 87 10.77 2.97 11.65
C SER A 87 10.43 4.39 11.16
N PHE A 88 9.95 4.54 9.93
CA PHE A 88 9.43 5.80 9.41
C PHE A 88 8.19 6.26 10.17
N MET A 89 7.21 5.36 10.35
CA MET A 89 5.98 5.64 11.09
C MET A 89 6.26 6.03 12.55
N GLN A 90 7.22 5.35 13.21
CA GLN A 90 7.66 5.72 14.56
C GLN A 90 8.19 7.16 14.63
N ARG A 91 8.99 7.58 13.64
CA ARG A 91 9.49 8.96 13.57
C ARG A 91 8.37 9.97 13.34
N VAL A 92 7.37 9.65 12.52
CA VAL A 92 6.20 10.51 12.32
C VAL A 92 5.52 10.79 13.67
N HIS A 93 5.33 9.76 14.50
CA HIS A 93 4.76 9.95 15.83
C HIS A 93 5.58 10.85 16.76
N GLN A 94 6.90 10.91 16.60
CA GLN A 94 7.79 11.69 17.47
C GLN A 94 8.01 13.12 16.99
N GLU A 95 8.06 13.31 15.67
CA GLU A 95 8.50 14.56 15.03
C GLU A 95 7.34 15.40 14.48
N LEU A 96 6.22 14.77 14.08
CA LEU A 96 5.07 15.48 13.51
C LEU A 96 4.01 15.69 14.58
N ARG A 97 3.77 16.95 14.93
CA ARG A 97 2.78 17.34 15.94
C ARG A 97 1.36 16.94 15.54
N GLU A 98 1.09 16.98 14.23
CA GLU A 98 -0.18 16.62 13.61
C GLU A 98 -0.58 15.18 13.92
N ALA A 99 0.40 14.29 14.15
CA ALA A 99 0.17 12.91 14.58
C ALA A 99 -0.58 12.83 15.92
N GLY A 100 -0.56 13.89 16.74
CA GLY A 100 -1.32 14.01 17.98
C GLY A 100 -2.58 14.88 17.88
N GLU A 101 -3.01 15.30 16.68
CA GLU A 101 -4.14 16.22 16.52
C GLU A 101 -5.27 15.60 15.72
N VAL A 102 -5.06 15.36 14.43
CA VAL A 102 -6.08 14.80 13.52
C VAL A 102 -5.49 13.59 12.81
N VAL A 103 -6.14 12.44 13.00
CA VAL A 103 -5.78 11.18 12.35
C VAL A 103 -6.89 10.80 11.38
N PHE A 104 -6.51 10.64 10.12
CA PHE A 104 -7.36 10.07 9.10
C PHE A 104 -7.20 8.55 9.10
N VAL A 105 -8.31 7.84 9.07
CA VAL A 105 -8.34 6.38 8.98
C VAL A 105 -9.13 6.05 7.73
N ASP A 106 -8.47 5.39 6.78
CA ASP A 106 -9.13 4.88 5.58
C ASP A 106 -9.32 3.37 5.71
N ALA A 107 -10.52 2.88 5.49
CA ALA A 107 -10.80 1.44 5.49
C ALA A 107 -10.91 0.98 4.04
N SER A 108 -9.77 0.64 3.44
CA SER A 108 -9.77 0.09 2.09
C SER A 108 -10.40 -1.31 2.10
N SER A 109 -11.42 -1.51 1.26
CA SER A 109 -12.18 -2.76 1.13
C SER A 109 -11.28 -3.94 0.77
N PHE A 110 -11.79 -5.16 0.97
CA PHE A 110 -11.12 -6.45 0.76
C PHE A 110 -10.02 -6.44 -0.32
N VAL A 111 -8.76 -6.54 0.13
CA VAL A 111 -7.57 -6.39 -0.72
C VAL A 111 -7.07 -7.71 -1.31
N ASP A 112 -7.60 -8.84 -0.84
CA ASP A 112 -7.25 -10.17 -1.33
C ASP A 112 -8.43 -11.14 -1.27
N GLN A 113 -8.20 -12.37 -1.74
CA GLN A 113 -9.21 -13.44 -1.71
C GLN A 113 -9.52 -13.93 -0.30
N SER A 114 -8.69 -13.61 0.70
CA SER A 114 -8.90 -13.98 2.10
C SER A 114 -9.80 -13.01 2.85
N SER A 115 -10.38 -12.02 2.15
CA SER A 115 -11.17 -10.94 2.77
C SER A 115 -10.37 -10.16 3.81
N SER A 116 -9.06 -10.00 3.59
CA SER A 116 -8.24 -9.10 4.39
C SER A 116 -8.59 -7.65 4.06
N VAL A 117 -8.69 -6.83 5.09
CA VAL A 117 -8.95 -5.40 5.05
C VAL A 117 -7.69 -4.70 5.52
N VAL A 118 -7.28 -3.66 4.80
CA VAL A 118 -6.13 -2.82 5.16
C VAL A 118 -6.65 -1.46 5.57
N ILE A 119 -6.23 -1.04 6.75
CA ILE A 119 -6.65 0.20 7.38
C ILE A 119 -5.41 1.04 7.68
N PRO A 120 -4.95 1.87 6.72
CA PRO A 120 -3.91 2.84 7.00
C PRO A 120 -4.42 3.96 7.91
N MET A 121 -3.58 4.32 8.88
CA MET A 121 -3.73 5.51 9.71
C MET A 121 -2.77 6.58 9.21
N LEU A 122 -3.28 7.79 8.99
CA LEU A 122 -2.57 8.89 8.36
C LEU A 122 -2.73 10.17 9.20
N CYS A 123 -1.72 11.04 9.21
CA CYS A 123 -1.87 12.43 9.66
C CYS A 123 -1.52 13.40 8.53
N ALA A 124 -1.99 14.64 8.65
CA ALA A 124 -1.50 15.72 7.80
C ALA A 124 -0.01 15.97 8.10
N GLY A 125 0.75 16.38 7.10
CA GLY A 125 2.15 16.73 7.21
C GLY A 125 2.60 17.65 6.08
N PRO A 126 3.83 18.18 6.13
CA PRO A 126 4.32 19.18 5.20
C PRO A 126 4.33 18.73 3.72
N ALA A 127 4.45 17.42 3.49
CA ALA A 127 4.47 16.79 2.18
C ALA A 127 3.15 16.11 1.80
N GLY A 128 2.05 16.38 2.51
CA GLY A 128 0.76 15.73 2.33
C GLY A 128 0.41 14.80 3.48
N ALA A 129 0.00 13.57 3.21
CA ALA A 129 -0.37 12.60 4.24
C ALA A 129 0.84 11.75 4.68
N ALA A 130 1.11 11.70 5.99
CA ALA A 130 2.14 10.85 6.57
C ALA A 130 1.51 9.62 7.24
N LEU A 131 2.12 8.45 7.07
CA LEU A 131 1.66 7.19 7.66
C LEU A 131 2.03 7.09 9.15
N LEU A 132 1.06 6.68 9.97
CA LEU A 132 1.19 6.44 11.41
C LEU A 132 1.26 4.96 11.75
N ALA A 133 0.39 4.16 11.15
CA ALA A 133 0.35 2.70 11.31
C ALA A 133 -0.48 2.10 10.18
N VAL A 134 -0.36 0.79 9.98
CA VAL A 134 -1.27 0.03 9.12
C VAL A 134 -1.86 -1.11 9.93
N ILE A 135 -3.19 -1.17 9.99
CA ILE A 135 -3.94 -2.24 10.64
C ILE A 135 -4.45 -3.18 9.54
N PHE A 136 -4.23 -4.47 9.72
CA PHE A 136 -4.73 -5.53 8.87
C PHE A 136 -5.75 -6.34 9.65
N THR A 137 -6.91 -6.57 9.06
CA THR A 137 -7.97 -7.30 9.75
C THR A 137 -8.85 -8.08 8.79
N THR A 138 -9.65 -8.99 9.32
CA THR A 138 -10.64 -9.79 8.57
C THR A 138 -12.07 -9.31 8.78
N SER A 139 -12.26 -8.25 9.56
CA SER A 139 -13.56 -7.66 9.93
C SER A 139 -13.41 -6.15 10.11
N GLN A 140 -14.51 -5.39 10.02
CA GLN A 140 -14.52 -3.93 10.23
C GLN A 140 -15.47 -3.50 11.35
N ASP A 141 -15.76 -4.41 12.28
CA ASP A 141 -16.62 -4.10 13.42
C ASP A 141 -15.88 -3.25 14.48
N GLU A 142 -16.63 -2.56 15.32
CA GLU A 142 -16.08 -1.66 16.32
C GLU A 142 -15.11 -2.36 17.29
N ALA A 143 -15.38 -3.59 17.68
CA ALA A 143 -14.54 -4.32 18.63
C ALA A 143 -13.15 -4.62 18.05
N ILE A 144 -13.07 -5.06 16.79
CA ILE A 144 -11.79 -5.33 16.13
C ILE A 144 -11.02 -4.04 15.84
N LEU A 145 -11.69 -2.95 15.49
CA LEU A 145 -11.07 -1.64 15.28
C LEU A 145 -10.51 -1.08 16.59
N THR A 146 -11.29 -1.14 17.67
CA THR A 146 -10.85 -0.75 19.02
C THR A 146 -9.61 -1.52 19.44
N LYS A 147 -9.59 -2.83 19.16
CA LYS A 147 -8.42 -3.68 19.41
C LYS A 147 -7.22 -3.25 18.57
N GLY A 148 -7.41 -2.98 17.27
CA GLY A 148 -6.36 -2.49 16.38
C GLY A 148 -5.74 -1.18 16.86
N PHE A 149 -6.56 -0.18 17.22
CA PHE A 149 -6.05 1.09 17.76
C PHE A 149 -5.31 0.92 19.09
N SER A 150 -5.79 0.02 19.95
CA SER A 150 -5.11 -0.33 21.20
C SER A 150 -3.74 -0.97 20.93
N MET A 151 -3.67 -1.88 19.97
CA MET A 151 -2.42 -2.53 19.56
C MET A 151 -1.40 -1.54 18.97
N VAL A 152 -1.85 -0.51 18.23
CA VAL A 152 -1.00 0.59 17.75
C VAL A 152 -0.39 1.35 18.94
N LYS A 153 -1.23 1.73 19.91
CA LYS A 153 -0.78 2.43 21.12
C LYS A 153 0.24 1.62 21.92
N GLU A 154 -0.02 0.33 22.13
CA GLU A 154 0.91 -0.54 22.85
C GLU A 154 2.22 -0.76 22.09
N SER A 155 2.19 -0.74 20.76
CA SER A 155 3.40 -0.88 19.92
C SER A 155 4.31 0.34 20.03
N LEU A 156 3.73 1.54 20.09
CA LEU A 156 4.46 2.81 20.12
C LEU A 156 4.77 3.33 21.53
N GLY A 157 4.09 2.79 22.54
CA GLY A 157 4.28 3.15 23.95
C GLY A 157 4.03 4.64 24.23
N ALA A 158 4.92 5.24 25.04
CA ALA A 158 4.82 6.65 25.43
C ALA A 158 5.03 7.63 24.27
N THR A 159 5.64 7.17 23.17
CA THR A 159 5.96 8.01 22.01
C THR A 159 4.79 8.17 21.04
N ALA A 160 3.72 7.40 21.24
CA ALA A 160 2.55 7.40 20.37
C ALA A 160 1.91 8.79 20.28
N PHE A 161 1.46 9.14 19.07
CA PHE A 161 0.64 10.33 18.77
C PHE A 161 1.23 11.64 19.33
N PHE A 162 2.51 11.92 19.02
CA PHE A 162 3.22 13.10 19.51
C PHE A 162 3.22 13.21 21.04
N TRP A 163 3.51 12.09 21.69
CA TRP A 163 3.58 11.98 23.15
C TRP A 163 2.25 12.29 23.87
N LYS A 164 1.16 12.43 23.13
CA LYS A 164 -0.16 12.64 23.71
C LYS A 164 -0.77 11.30 24.09
N ARG A 165 -1.37 11.25 25.28
CA ARG A 165 -2.35 10.20 25.59
C ARG A 165 -3.57 10.47 24.71
N ILE A 166 -3.82 9.62 23.72
CA ILE A 166 -4.98 9.76 22.83
C ILE A 166 -6.28 9.86 23.64
N ALA A 167 -7.25 10.60 23.11
CA ALA A 167 -8.64 10.58 23.59
C ALA A 167 -9.24 9.19 23.36
N THR A 168 -10.04 8.72 24.31
CA THR A 168 -10.77 7.45 24.25
C THR A 168 -11.50 7.35 22.90
N VAL A 169 -11.14 6.35 22.07
CA VAL A 169 -11.58 6.26 20.67
C VAL A 169 -13.08 5.96 20.57
N PHE A 170 -13.62 5.25 21.55
CA PHE A 170 -15.04 4.99 21.72
C PHE A 170 -15.40 5.26 23.19
N HIS A 171 -16.50 5.98 23.42
CA HIS A 171 -17.11 6.10 24.73
C HIS A 171 -18.08 4.91 24.88
N ASP A 172 -17.93 4.14 25.96
CA ASP A 172 -18.94 3.15 26.38
C ASP A 172 -20.32 3.80 26.58
#